data_AF-X1EJD1-F1
#
_entry.id   AF-X1EJD1-F1
#
_cell.length_a   1.000
_cell.length_b   1.000
_cell.length_c   1.000
_cell.angle_alpha   90.00
_cell.angle_beta   90.00
_cell.angle_gamma   90.00
#
_symmetry.space_group_name_H-M   'P 1'
#
loop_
_entity.id
_entity.type
_entity.pdbx_description
1 polymer ?
#
loop_
_entity_poly.entity_id
_entity_poly.type
_entity_poly.pdbx_seq_one_letter_code
_entity_poly.pdbx_strand_id
1 'polypeptide(L)'
;GQDTAGYHNDYLRANWIGFRLDENNRYTLLGDPRYFYLENPPGAHDAGYRAELEAHYAEQQASIETARKRFAEYGVLYSSNQYAPDERDFTQEKPCNLIDQLGGSVGWGNWSGTSDFPVDDSNPADIRPIGPDGARFRFVARVTGWEYRAMGADSILLFYEPASRVALLTFDWS
;
A
#
# COMPACT_ATOMS: atom_id res chain seq x y z
N GLY A 1 -8.44 7.32 3.32
CA GLY A 1 -9.17 6.59 2.27
C GLY A 1 -10.62 6.45 2.65
N GLN A 2 -10.95 5.54 3.57
CA GLN A 2 -12.35 5.23 3.91
C GLN A 2 -13.15 6.45 4.41
N ASP A 3 -12.58 7.23 5.32
CA ASP A 3 -13.27 8.39 5.93
C ASP A 3 -13.13 9.69 5.14
N THR A 4 -12.61 9.63 3.92
CA THR A 4 -12.27 10.81 3.09
C THR A 4 -12.94 10.77 1.73
N ALA A 5 -14.15 10.19 1.65
CA ALA A 5 -14.93 10.04 0.42
C ALA A 5 -15.11 11.33 -0.40
N GLY A 6 -15.18 12.49 0.27
CA GLY A 6 -15.27 13.80 -0.39
C GLY A 6 -14.05 14.18 -1.24
N TYR A 7 -12.94 13.47 -1.11
CA TYR A 7 -11.71 13.65 -1.89
C TYR A 7 -11.42 12.50 -2.85
N HIS A 8 -12.36 11.56 -3.01
CA HIS A 8 -12.21 10.46 -3.96
C HIS A 8 -12.38 10.93 -5.40
N ASN A 9 -11.79 10.19 -6.34
CA ASN A 9 -11.92 10.38 -7.77
C ASN A 9 -11.67 9.04 -8.50
N ASP A 10 -11.48 9.07 -9.82
CA ASP A 10 -11.28 7.86 -10.63
C ASP A 10 -10.02 7.05 -10.26
N TYR A 11 -9.03 7.68 -9.62
CA TYR A 11 -7.75 7.07 -9.25
C TYR A 11 -7.48 7.06 -7.73
N LEU A 12 -8.35 7.66 -6.93
CA LEU A 12 -8.29 7.67 -5.47
C LEU A 12 -9.63 7.22 -4.90
N ARG A 13 -9.65 6.06 -4.26
CA ARG A 13 -10.82 5.51 -3.57
C ARG A 13 -10.39 4.86 -2.26
N ALA A 14 -11.34 4.39 -1.46
CA ALA A 14 -11.00 3.58 -0.30
C ALA A 14 -10.15 2.38 -0.77
N ASN A 15 -8.98 2.17 -0.15
CA ASN A 15 -8.04 1.10 -0.50
C ASN A 15 -7.30 1.22 -1.85
N TRP A 16 -7.41 2.36 -2.56
CA TRP A 16 -6.77 2.59 -3.87
C TRP A 16 -6.05 3.93 -3.92
N ILE A 17 -4.80 3.92 -4.38
CA ILE A 17 -3.96 5.12 -4.49
C ILE A 17 -3.26 5.15 -5.85
N GLY A 18 -3.70 6.06 -6.71
CA GLY A 18 -3.12 6.28 -8.04
C GLY A 18 -2.07 7.39 -8.08
N PHE A 19 -1.02 7.14 -8.86
CA PHE A 19 0.08 8.06 -9.13
C PHE A 19 0.36 8.14 -10.62
N ARG A 20 0.60 9.35 -11.14
CA ARG A 20 1.14 9.53 -12.49
C ARG A 20 2.65 9.57 -12.46
N LEU A 21 3.28 8.88 -13.40
CA LEU A 21 4.72 8.95 -13.62
C LEU A 21 5.05 10.07 -14.60
N ASP A 22 5.97 10.95 -14.22
CA ASP A 22 6.60 11.90 -15.14
C ASP A 22 7.63 11.19 -16.05
N GLU A 23 8.20 11.90 -17.04
CA GLU A 23 9.25 11.38 -17.94
C GLU A 23 10.47 10.77 -17.23
N ASN A 24 10.72 11.12 -15.97
CA ASN A 24 11.78 10.58 -15.12
C ASN A 24 11.30 9.50 -14.15
N ASN A 25 10.09 8.98 -14.35
CA ASN A 25 9.41 7.98 -13.52
C ASN A 25 9.18 8.42 -12.06
N ARG A 26 9.04 9.72 -11.81
CA ARG A 26 8.65 10.25 -10.50
C ARG A 26 7.14 10.25 -10.33
N TYR A 27 6.68 9.88 -9.15
CA TYR A 27 5.27 9.80 -8.82
C TYR A 27 4.70 11.16 -8.45
N THR A 28 3.55 11.48 -9.03
CA THR A 28 2.68 12.58 -8.61
C THR A 28 1.31 11.99 -8.27
N LEU A 29 0.80 12.28 -7.06
CA LEU A 29 -0.52 11.81 -6.62
C LEU A 29 -1.61 12.28 -7.60
N LEU A 30 -2.49 11.37 -8.01
CA LEU A 30 -3.63 11.69 -8.88
C LEU A 30 -4.87 12.12 -8.09
N GLY A 31 -4.74 13.20 -7.33
CA GLY A 31 -5.87 13.81 -6.63
C GLY A 31 -5.43 14.68 -5.48
N ASP A 32 -6.34 14.89 -4.54
CA ASP A 32 -6.14 15.82 -3.43
C ASP A 32 -5.41 15.12 -2.27
N PRO A 33 -4.32 15.69 -1.72
CA PRO A 33 -3.65 15.16 -0.53
C PRO A 33 -4.58 14.94 0.67
N ARG A 34 -5.68 15.70 0.76
CA ARG A 34 -6.74 15.53 1.79
C ARG A 34 -7.47 14.18 1.71
N TYR A 35 -7.20 13.37 0.68
CA TYR A 35 -7.46 11.93 0.69
C TYR A 35 -6.87 11.23 1.93
N PHE A 36 -5.70 11.67 2.40
CA PHE A 36 -5.12 11.21 3.66
C PHE A 36 -5.74 11.99 4.81
N TYR A 37 -6.27 11.28 5.79
CA TYR A 37 -7.10 11.88 6.83
C TYR A 37 -6.39 13.03 7.57
N LEU A 38 -5.12 12.83 7.95
CA LEU A 38 -4.34 13.81 8.70
C LEU A 38 -4.02 15.11 7.94
N GLU A 39 -4.14 15.11 6.61
CA GLU A 39 -3.98 16.31 5.76
C GLU A 39 -5.21 17.23 5.80
N ASN A 40 -6.30 16.78 6.42
CA ASN A 40 -7.47 17.61 6.67
C ASN A 40 -7.27 18.49 7.91
N PRO A 41 -7.89 19.69 7.95
CA PRO A 41 -7.92 20.48 9.17
C PRO A 41 -8.61 19.69 10.30
N PRO A 42 -8.17 19.86 11.56
CA PRO A 42 -8.78 19.15 12.68
C PRO A 42 -10.26 19.55 12.84
N GLY A 43 -11.13 18.55 12.85
CA GLY A 43 -12.56 18.72 13.11
C GLY A 43 -12.90 18.75 14.60
N ALA A 44 -13.96 19.47 14.99
CA ALA A 44 -14.36 19.65 16.40
C ALA A 44 -14.81 18.36 17.11
N HIS A 45 -15.20 17.32 16.37
CA HIS A 45 -15.72 16.05 16.91
C HIS A 45 -14.71 14.89 16.88
N ASP A 46 -13.46 15.15 16.50
CA ASP A 46 -12.53 14.10 16.06
C ASP A 46 -11.18 14.10 16.80
N ALA A 47 -10.99 14.95 17.81
CA ALA A 47 -9.68 15.12 18.45
C ALA A 47 -9.07 13.81 18.98
N GLY A 48 -9.89 12.88 19.50
CA GLY A 48 -9.45 11.57 19.97
C GLY A 48 -8.95 10.67 18.84
N TYR A 49 -9.76 10.49 17.79
CA TYR A 49 -9.39 9.66 16.63
C TYR A 49 -8.15 10.21 15.92
N ARG A 50 -8.07 11.53 15.74
CA ARG A 50 -6.86 12.16 15.19
C ARG A 50 -5.62 11.88 16.03
N ALA A 51 -5.70 12.02 17.36
CA ALA A 51 -4.56 11.76 18.24
C ALA A 51 -4.12 10.29 18.19
N GLU A 52 -5.07 9.35 18.16
CA GLU A 52 -4.78 7.92 17.97
C GLU A 52 -4.09 7.67 16.63
N LEU A 53 -4.56 8.30 15.55
CA LEU A 53 -3.97 8.13 14.22
C LEU A 53 -2.58 8.76 14.12
N GLU A 54 -2.35 9.92 14.72
CA GLU A 54 -1.02 10.55 14.81
C GLU A 54 -0.05 9.68 15.61
N ALA A 55 -0.47 9.12 16.75
CA ALA A 55 0.33 8.19 17.53
C ALA A 55 0.66 6.92 16.74
N HIS A 56 -0.33 6.35 16.05
CA HIS A 56 -0.13 5.21 15.16
C HIS A 56 0.87 5.54 14.06
N TYR A 57 0.75 6.68 13.37
CA TYR A 57 1.70 7.08 12.32
C TYR A 57 3.13 7.24 12.87
N ALA A 58 3.29 7.82 14.06
CA ALA A 58 4.59 7.96 14.70
C ALA A 58 5.23 6.60 15.04
N GLU A 59 4.46 5.66 15.59
CA GLU A 59 4.94 4.30 15.87
C GLU A 59 5.39 3.58 14.59
N GLN A 60 4.59 3.69 13.53
CA GLN A 60 4.85 3.01 12.27
C GLN A 60 6.05 3.62 11.54
N GLN A 61 6.25 4.94 11.67
CA GLN A 61 7.44 5.64 11.18
C GLN A 61 8.70 5.21 11.95
N ALA A 62 8.63 5.08 13.28
CA ALA A 62 9.75 4.55 14.07
C ALA A 62 10.08 3.08 13.70
N SER A 63 9.05 2.29 13.40
CA SER A 63 9.21 0.89 12.98
C SER A 63 9.92 0.78 11.62
N ILE A 64 9.49 1.54 10.60
CA ILE A 64 10.15 1.51 9.28
C ILE A 64 11.59 2.03 9.35
N GLU A 65 11.88 3.02 10.21
CA GLU A 65 13.25 3.48 10.45
C GLU A 65 14.12 2.41 11.10
N THR A 66 13.56 1.64 12.03
CA THR A 66 14.24 0.49 12.64
C THR A 66 14.50 -0.61 11.61
N ALA A 67 13.52 -0.91 10.75
CA ALA A 67 13.68 -1.85 9.65
C ALA A 67 14.79 -1.41 8.67
N ARG A 68 14.86 -0.11 8.34
CA ARG A 68 15.91 0.45 7.48
C ARG A 68 17.31 0.32 8.09
N LYS A 69 17.46 0.61 9.39
CA LYS A 69 18.74 0.45 10.11
C LYS A 69 19.18 -1.01 10.08
N ARG A 70 18.26 -1.93 10.36
CA ARG A 70 18.52 -3.37 10.31
C ARG A 70 18.91 -3.83 8.90
N PHE A 71 18.19 -3.37 7.88
CA PHE A 71 18.54 -3.68 6.49
C PHE A 71 19.94 -3.17 6.11
N ALA A 72 20.31 -1.97 6.58
CA ALA A 72 21.66 -1.42 6.34
C ALA A 72 22.77 -2.21 7.07
N GLU A 73 22.47 -2.80 8.24
CA GLU A 73 23.40 -3.61 9.02
C GLU A 73 23.60 -5.02 8.43
N TYR A 74 22.50 -5.71 8.08
CA TYR A 74 22.53 -7.12 7.68
C TYR A 74 22.48 -7.34 6.16
N GLY A 75 22.12 -6.33 5.37
CA GLY A 75 21.98 -6.41 3.92
C GLY A 75 20.77 -7.21 3.42
N VAL A 76 19.90 -7.67 4.33
CA VAL A 76 18.69 -8.45 4.04
C VAL A 76 17.51 -7.94 4.87
N LEU A 77 16.29 -8.21 4.41
CA LEU A 77 15.07 -7.85 5.14
C LEU A 77 14.76 -8.91 6.19
N TYR A 78 14.46 -8.46 7.41
CA TYR A 78 13.84 -9.30 8.43
C TYR A 78 12.50 -8.69 8.81
N SER A 79 11.51 -9.54 9.11
CA SER A 79 10.17 -9.09 9.43
C SER A 79 10.15 -8.07 10.57
N SER A 80 9.33 -7.05 10.43
CA SER A 80 9.09 -6.03 11.45
C SER A 80 7.78 -6.24 12.21
N ASN A 81 7.10 -7.37 11.98
CA ASN A 81 5.79 -7.69 12.57
C ASN A 81 5.77 -7.44 14.09
N GLN A 82 4.76 -6.70 14.56
CA GLN A 82 4.56 -6.36 15.98
C GLN A 82 4.44 -7.57 16.91
N TYR A 83 4.09 -8.74 16.40
CA TYR A 83 3.98 -9.97 17.19
C TYR A 83 5.31 -10.74 17.31
N ALA A 84 6.39 -10.23 16.71
CA ALA A 84 7.71 -10.78 16.92
C ALA A 84 8.18 -10.55 18.38
N PRO A 85 8.99 -11.44 18.95
CA PRO A 85 9.52 -11.26 20.30
C PRO A 85 10.41 -10.01 20.40
N ASP A 86 10.49 -9.42 21.59
CA ASP A 86 11.29 -8.22 21.85
C ASP A 86 12.80 -8.47 21.64
N GLU A 87 13.27 -9.65 22.06
CA GLU A 87 14.64 -10.10 21.86
C GLU A 87 14.72 -11.05 20.66
N ARG A 88 15.56 -10.68 19.69
CA ARG A 88 15.71 -11.39 18.41
C ARG A 88 17.16 -11.59 18.06
N ASP A 89 17.50 -12.82 17.69
CA ASP A 89 18.79 -13.15 17.08
C ASP A 89 18.63 -13.20 15.57
N PHE A 90 18.84 -12.06 14.91
CA PHE A 90 18.74 -11.93 13.46
C PHE A 90 19.75 -12.81 12.69
N THR A 91 20.78 -13.35 13.35
CA THR A 91 21.72 -14.27 12.68
C THR A 91 21.14 -15.67 12.49
N GLN A 92 20.12 -16.03 13.27
CA GLN A 92 19.43 -17.33 13.22
C GLN A 92 18.07 -17.25 12.53
N GLU A 93 17.58 -16.03 12.28
CA GLU A 93 16.30 -15.83 11.61
C GLU A 93 16.40 -16.03 10.09
N LYS A 94 15.30 -16.51 9.51
CA LYS A 94 15.16 -16.58 8.06
C LYS A 94 14.86 -15.18 7.50
N PRO A 95 15.61 -14.68 6.51
CA PRO A 95 15.27 -13.43 5.85
C PRO A 95 13.94 -13.49 5.10
N CYS A 96 13.27 -12.34 5.06
CA CYS A 96 12.08 -12.07 4.25
C CYS A 96 12.45 -11.81 2.78
N ASN A 97 11.47 -11.87 1.90
CA ASN A 97 11.66 -11.42 0.52
C ASN A 97 11.63 -9.89 0.48
N LEU A 98 12.46 -9.28 -0.36
CA LEU A 98 12.26 -7.86 -0.70
C LEU A 98 11.03 -7.68 -1.60
N ILE A 99 10.81 -8.61 -2.52
CA ILE A 99 9.64 -8.61 -3.41
C ILE A 99 9.10 -10.04 -3.44
N ASP A 100 7.85 -10.23 -3.02
CA ASP A 100 7.23 -11.56 -2.97
C ASP A 100 6.84 -12.06 -4.36
N GLN A 101 6.51 -11.13 -5.25
CA GLN A 101 6.18 -11.44 -6.64
C GLN A 101 6.54 -10.25 -7.53
N LEU A 102 7.24 -10.53 -8.63
CA LEU A 102 7.54 -9.57 -9.69
C LEU A 102 6.95 -10.06 -11.01
N GLY A 103 5.95 -9.34 -11.52
CA GLY A 103 5.20 -9.70 -12.71
C GLY A 103 4.28 -10.92 -12.55
N GLY A 104 3.76 -11.42 -13.67
CA GLY A 104 2.75 -12.47 -13.70
C GLY A 104 1.34 -11.90 -13.51
N SER A 105 0.47 -12.68 -12.86
CA SER A 105 -0.91 -12.31 -12.56
C SER A 105 -1.18 -12.38 -11.06
N VAL A 106 -2.25 -11.71 -10.64
CA VAL A 106 -2.78 -11.80 -9.28
C VAL A 106 -4.24 -12.20 -9.36
N GLY A 107 -4.61 -13.22 -8.61
CA GLY A 107 -5.98 -13.70 -8.57
C GLY A 107 -6.83 -12.93 -7.57
N TRP A 108 -7.97 -13.54 -7.24
CA TRP A 108 -8.88 -13.01 -6.23
C TRP A 108 -8.20 -12.80 -4.86
N GLY A 109 -8.56 -11.68 -4.24
CA GLY A 109 -8.27 -11.29 -2.87
C GLY A 109 -9.27 -10.23 -2.44
N ASN A 110 -9.29 -9.88 -1.16
CA ASN A 110 -10.24 -8.88 -0.68
C ASN A 110 -9.95 -7.49 -1.27
N TRP A 111 -8.72 -7.24 -1.76
CA TRP A 111 -8.36 -6.04 -2.52
C TRP A 111 -9.29 -5.81 -3.73
N SER A 112 -9.77 -6.88 -4.35
CA SER A 112 -10.59 -6.84 -5.57
C SER A 112 -12.10 -6.78 -5.34
N GLY A 113 -12.56 -7.09 -4.11
CA GLY A 113 -13.99 -7.28 -3.82
C GLY A 113 -14.58 -6.39 -2.73
N THR A 114 -13.74 -5.64 -2.00
CA THR A 114 -14.18 -4.84 -0.84
C THR A 114 -14.31 -3.34 -1.11
N SER A 115 -13.90 -2.89 -2.30
CA SER A 115 -13.99 -1.48 -2.72
C SER A 115 -14.88 -1.33 -3.94
N ASP A 116 -15.31 -0.11 -4.23
CA ASP A 116 -16.06 0.27 -5.42
C ASP A 116 -15.17 0.58 -6.65
N PHE A 117 -13.86 0.29 -6.58
CA PHE A 117 -12.96 0.50 -7.70
C PHE A 117 -13.23 -0.52 -8.82
N PRO A 118 -13.38 -0.10 -10.09
CA PRO A 118 -13.65 -1.02 -11.19
C PRO A 118 -12.52 -2.02 -11.43
N VAL A 119 -12.86 -3.31 -11.50
CA VAL A 119 -11.94 -4.40 -11.83
C VAL A 119 -12.53 -5.28 -12.94
N ASP A 120 -11.66 -5.87 -13.75
CA ASP A 120 -11.99 -6.99 -14.64
C ASP A 120 -11.66 -8.28 -13.89
N ASP A 121 -12.70 -9.00 -13.50
CA ASP A 121 -12.64 -10.28 -12.78
C ASP A 121 -13.06 -11.47 -13.67
N SER A 122 -13.16 -11.26 -14.99
CA SER A 122 -13.55 -12.32 -15.94
C SER A 122 -12.60 -13.52 -15.93
N ASN A 123 -11.35 -13.31 -15.51
CA ASN A 123 -10.40 -14.37 -15.18
C ASN A 123 -10.04 -14.31 -13.68
N PRO A 124 -10.51 -15.25 -12.84
CA PRO A 124 -10.27 -15.22 -11.40
C PRO A 124 -8.80 -15.42 -10.99
N ALA A 125 -7.94 -15.85 -11.91
CA ALA A 125 -6.49 -15.97 -11.70
C ALA A 125 -5.69 -14.74 -12.17
N ASP A 126 -6.36 -13.76 -12.79
CA ASP A 126 -5.74 -12.55 -13.36
C ASP A 126 -6.74 -11.39 -13.33
N ILE A 127 -7.01 -10.92 -12.12
CA ILE A 127 -7.90 -9.77 -11.89
C ILE A 127 -7.12 -8.49 -12.15
N ARG A 128 -7.74 -7.56 -12.87
CA ARG A 128 -7.08 -6.32 -13.32
C ARG A 128 -7.92 -5.08 -13.03
N PRO A 129 -7.38 -4.04 -12.38
CA PRO A 129 -8.06 -2.76 -12.27
C PRO A 129 -8.37 -2.17 -13.66
N ILE A 130 -9.52 -1.50 -13.78
CA ILE A 130 -9.94 -0.82 -15.00
C ILE A 130 -9.85 0.70 -14.78
N GLY A 131 -9.09 1.38 -15.63
CA GLY A 131 -8.99 2.84 -15.64
C GLY A 131 -10.24 3.52 -16.20
N PRO A 132 -10.38 4.84 -16.01
CA PRO A 132 -11.52 5.62 -16.51
C PRO A 132 -11.65 5.63 -18.05
N ASP A 133 -10.58 5.31 -18.77
CA ASP A 133 -10.56 5.12 -20.23
C ASP A 133 -10.93 3.69 -20.67
N GLY A 134 -11.22 2.80 -19.72
CA GLY A 134 -11.50 1.38 -19.96
C GLY A 134 -10.25 0.51 -20.11
N ALA A 135 -9.04 1.08 -20.00
CA ALA A 135 -7.80 0.34 -20.07
C ALA A 135 -7.60 -0.53 -18.82
N ARG A 136 -7.04 -1.72 -19.00
CA ARG A 136 -6.73 -2.63 -17.90
C ARG A 136 -5.30 -2.42 -17.45
N PHE A 137 -5.14 -2.20 -16.15
CA PHE A 137 -3.83 -2.15 -15.55
C PHE A 137 -3.17 -3.52 -15.56
N ARG A 138 -1.83 -3.53 -15.64
CA ARG A 138 -1.01 -4.74 -15.58
C ARG A 138 -0.45 -4.89 -14.18
N PHE A 139 -0.50 -6.10 -13.63
CA PHE A 139 0.19 -6.39 -12.38
C PHE A 139 1.70 -6.23 -12.54
N VAL A 140 2.35 -5.58 -11.57
CA VAL A 140 3.80 -5.30 -11.57
C VAL A 140 4.48 -6.04 -10.44
N ALA A 141 4.04 -5.85 -9.21
CA ALA A 141 4.71 -6.44 -8.05
C ALA A 141 3.78 -6.55 -6.85
N ARG A 142 4.17 -7.44 -5.93
CA ARG A 142 3.56 -7.61 -4.61
C ARG A 142 4.65 -7.63 -3.54
N VAL A 143 4.36 -6.99 -2.41
CA VAL A 143 5.16 -7.08 -1.19
C VAL A 143 4.25 -7.26 0.02
N THR A 144 4.71 -7.96 1.04
CA THR A 144 4.02 -8.03 2.34
C THR A 144 4.35 -6.80 3.20
N GLY A 145 3.33 -6.04 3.61
CA GLY A 145 3.50 -4.73 4.26
C GLY A 145 4.10 -4.81 5.67
N TRP A 146 3.68 -5.80 6.46
CA TRP A 146 4.16 -5.98 7.84
C TRP A 146 5.60 -6.52 7.95
N GLU A 147 6.25 -6.86 6.82
CA GLU A 147 7.68 -7.14 6.84
C GLU A 147 8.51 -5.86 6.96
N TYR A 148 8.01 -4.75 6.43
CA TYR A 148 8.68 -3.45 6.37
C TYR A 148 8.42 -2.53 7.57
N ARG A 149 7.34 -2.78 8.32
CA ARG A 149 6.89 -2.01 9.49
C ARG A 149 6.01 -2.85 10.39
N ALA A 150 5.79 -2.40 11.63
CA ALA A 150 5.09 -3.13 12.70
C ALA A 150 3.71 -3.64 12.29
N MET A 151 2.95 -2.81 11.57
CA MET A 151 1.63 -3.13 11.06
C MET A 151 1.52 -2.75 9.58
N GLY A 152 0.88 -3.59 8.78
CA GLY A 152 0.68 -3.34 7.36
C GLY A 152 -0.20 -4.40 6.72
N ALA A 153 -0.57 -4.17 5.47
CA ALA A 153 -1.33 -5.12 4.66
C ALA A 153 -0.57 -6.43 4.46
N ASP A 154 -1.28 -7.55 4.32
CA ASP A 154 -0.67 -8.83 3.97
C ASP A 154 -0.10 -8.82 2.56
N SER A 155 -0.70 -8.01 1.68
CA SER A 155 -0.12 -7.72 0.37
C SER A 155 -0.40 -6.28 -0.05
N ILE A 156 0.67 -5.56 -0.39
CA ILE A 156 0.62 -4.32 -1.15
C ILE A 156 0.83 -4.69 -2.62
N LEU A 157 -0.15 -4.39 -3.45
CA LEU A 157 -0.16 -4.73 -4.87
C LEU A 157 0.10 -3.47 -5.69
N LEU A 158 1.05 -3.56 -6.62
CA LEU A 158 1.33 -2.50 -7.59
C LEU A 158 0.88 -2.94 -8.97
N PHE A 159 0.08 -2.07 -9.60
CA PHE A 159 -0.32 -2.20 -10.98
C PHE A 159 0.14 -0.99 -11.81
N TYR A 160 0.26 -1.14 -13.13
CA TYR A 160 0.68 -0.09 -14.04
C TYR A 160 -0.07 -0.12 -15.36
N GLU A 161 -0.52 1.04 -15.83
CA GLU A 161 -1.06 1.23 -17.17
C GLU A 161 -0.08 2.12 -17.98
N PRO A 162 0.51 1.58 -19.08
CA PRO A 162 1.61 2.25 -19.78
C PRO A 162 1.21 3.47 -20.63
N ALA A 163 0.00 3.54 -21.18
CA ALA A 163 -0.39 4.64 -22.06
C ALA A 163 -0.64 5.95 -21.29
N SER A 164 -1.38 5.86 -20.20
CA SER A 164 -1.67 6.93 -19.23
C SER A 164 -0.52 7.15 -18.24
N ARG A 165 0.44 6.21 -18.18
CA ARG A 165 1.59 6.19 -17.26
C ARG A 165 1.16 6.29 -15.80
N VAL A 166 0.14 5.53 -15.43
CA VAL A 166 -0.41 5.52 -14.07
C VAL A 166 0.05 4.26 -13.34
N ALA A 167 0.66 4.45 -12.17
CA ALA A 167 0.87 3.41 -11.18
C ALA A 167 -0.28 3.43 -10.18
N LEU A 168 -0.80 2.25 -9.84
CA LEU A 168 -1.95 2.10 -8.96
C LEU A 168 -1.60 1.11 -7.85
N LEU A 169 -1.70 1.58 -6.61
CA LEU A 169 -1.49 0.77 -5.41
C LEU A 169 -2.83 0.37 -4.80
N THR A 170 -2.91 -0.86 -4.32
CA THR A 170 -4.00 -1.36 -3.47
C THR A 170 -3.46 -2.34 -2.43
N PHE A 171 -4.33 -2.74 -1.49
CA PHE A 171 -3.95 -3.51 -0.32
C PHE A 171 -4.90 -4.70 -0.14
N ASP A 172 -4.32 -5.87 0.04
CA ASP A 172 -5.04 -7.06 0.49
C ASP A 172 -4.80 -7.27 1.99
N TRP A 173 -5.88 -7.53 2.71
CA TRP A 173 -5.90 -7.70 4.17
C TRP A 173 -6.49 -9.08 4.49
N SER A 174 -5.88 -9.87 5.35
CA SER A 174 -6.38 -11.18 5.78
C SER A 174 -6.32 -11.37 7.29
#